data_AF-X0TJK2-F1
#
_entry.id   AF-X0TJK2-F1
#
_cell.length_a   1.000
_cell.length_b   1.000
_cell.length_c   1.000
_cell.angle_alpha   90.00
_cell.angle_beta   90.00
_cell.angle_gamma   90.00
#
_symmetry.space_group_name_H-M   'P 1'
#
loop_
_entity.id
_entity.type
_entity.pdbx_description
1 polymer ?
#
loop_
_entity_poly.entity_id
_entity_poly.type
_entity_poly.pdbx_seq_one_letter_code
_entity_poly.pdbx_strand_id
1 'polypeptide(L)'
;VYNKIGDKKNGFYVDLGAGHQTQGSNTAFFDIILGWKGLCIDAVLSSDFNKRSCLFEHTMVTRTNGEECNFILAGGLGGIEEYVRINMHKDHPAVQKGKVVKFKGKTILEIFSKHQVPKDIDYFSIDIEGAEHEILLGMEEQNIFEKYNINIFSIEHNWNGEKRNLIRDILERNNFNYAGSYLGDDFYEKKI
;
A
#
# COMPACT_ATOMS: atom_id res chain seq x y z
N VAL A 1 -14.60 0.86 2.20
CA VAL A 1 -14.08 0.59 3.57
C VAL A 1 -15.00 1.08 4.67
N TYR A 2 -15.26 2.38 4.85
CA TYR A 2 -16.11 2.90 5.93
C TYR A 2 -17.48 2.20 6.05
N ASN A 3 -18.16 1.96 4.93
CA ASN A 3 -19.46 1.26 4.92
C ASN A 3 -19.43 -0.15 5.55
N LYS A 4 -18.24 -0.75 5.73
CA LYS A 4 -18.06 -2.07 6.33
C LYS A 4 -17.66 -2.01 7.80
N ILE A 5 -16.78 -1.09 8.15
CA ILE A 5 -16.24 -0.94 9.53
C ILE A 5 -17.06 0.03 10.40
N GLY A 6 -17.91 0.86 9.78
CA GLY A 6 -18.74 1.86 10.44
C GLY A 6 -17.95 2.77 11.37
N ASP A 7 -18.54 3.03 12.54
CA ASP A 7 -17.96 3.88 13.60
C ASP A 7 -16.98 3.14 14.52
N LYS A 8 -16.42 2.00 14.10
CA LYS A 8 -15.43 1.27 14.89
C LYS A 8 -14.34 2.24 15.38
N LYS A 9 -14.11 2.24 16.70
CA LYS A 9 -13.05 3.01 17.34
C LYS A 9 -11.86 2.10 17.62
N ASN A 10 -10.68 2.72 17.77
CA ASN A 10 -9.43 2.03 18.10
C ASN A 10 -9.00 0.97 17.09
N GLY A 11 -9.30 1.16 15.80
CA GLY A 11 -8.78 0.28 14.75
C GLY A 11 -7.31 0.55 14.45
N PHE A 12 -6.71 -0.35 13.67
CA PHE A 12 -5.36 -0.17 13.14
C PHE A 12 -5.35 -0.22 11.62
N TYR A 13 -4.72 0.76 10.97
CA TYR A 13 -4.55 0.76 9.52
C TYR A 13 -3.07 0.72 9.10
N VAL A 14 -2.82 0.20 7.91
CA VAL A 14 -1.55 0.32 7.19
C VAL A 14 -1.81 1.02 5.85
N ASP A 15 -0.97 1.99 5.51
CA ASP A 15 -1.05 2.72 4.25
C ASP A 15 0.29 2.62 3.53
N LEU A 16 0.38 1.76 2.51
CA LEU A 16 1.55 1.59 1.68
C LEU A 16 1.38 2.43 0.41
N GLY A 17 2.24 3.44 0.26
CA GLY A 17 2.06 4.52 -0.70
C GLY A 17 1.23 5.66 -0.13
N ALA A 18 1.52 6.04 1.11
CA ALA A 18 0.69 6.98 1.86
C ALA A 18 0.61 8.39 1.23
N GLY A 19 1.54 8.74 0.33
CA GLY A 19 1.50 9.97 -0.43
C GLY A 19 1.40 11.20 0.47
N HIS A 20 0.36 12.02 0.24
CA HIS A 20 0.13 13.22 1.05
C HIS A 20 -0.67 12.88 2.31
N GLN A 21 -0.33 13.52 3.43
CA GLN A 21 -0.95 13.27 4.75
C GLN A 21 -2.49 13.44 4.85
N THR A 22 -3.17 13.96 3.82
CA THR A 22 -4.62 14.25 3.89
C THR A 22 -5.28 14.25 2.51
N GLN A 23 -4.66 14.91 1.53
CA GLN A 23 -5.18 14.98 0.17
C GLN A 23 -5.01 13.65 -0.54
N GLY A 24 -6.11 13.11 -1.10
CA GLY A 24 -6.11 11.81 -1.77
C GLY A 24 -5.82 10.62 -0.85
N SER A 25 -5.72 10.82 0.48
CA SER A 25 -5.33 9.75 1.38
C SER A 25 -6.48 8.78 1.64
N ASN A 26 -6.19 7.49 1.46
CA ASN A 26 -7.11 6.41 1.78
C ASN A 26 -7.33 6.22 3.30
N THR A 27 -6.45 6.79 4.13
CA THR A 27 -6.41 6.48 5.57
C THR A 27 -6.54 7.67 6.51
N ALA A 28 -6.44 8.91 6.02
CA ALA A 28 -6.50 10.12 6.86
C ALA A 28 -7.81 10.24 7.66
N PHE A 29 -8.93 9.80 7.08
CA PHE A 29 -10.21 9.76 7.79
C PHE A 29 -10.17 8.86 9.03
N PHE A 30 -9.55 7.68 8.93
CA PHE A 30 -9.46 6.74 10.05
C PHE A 30 -8.59 7.29 11.19
N ASP A 31 -7.47 7.93 10.85
CA ASP A 31 -6.57 8.57 11.82
C ASP A 31 -7.25 9.77 12.51
N ILE A 32 -7.67 10.77 11.73
CA ILE A 32 -8.05 12.09 12.24
C ILE A 32 -9.46 12.07 12.83
N ILE A 33 -10.41 11.36 12.20
CA ILE A 33 -11.83 11.39 12.59
C ILE A 33 -12.18 10.23 13.51
N LEU A 34 -11.68 9.02 13.23
CA LEU A 34 -11.98 7.84 14.04
C LEU A 34 -10.95 7.55 15.13
N GLY A 35 -9.83 8.28 15.16
CA GLY A 35 -8.79 8.13 16.18
C GLY A 35 -8.06 6.79 16.09
N TRP A 36 -8.02 6.20 14.89
CA TRP A 36 -7.30 4.95 14.67
C TRP A 36 -5.80 5.17 14.75
N LYS A 37 -5.10 4.13 15.21
CA LYS A 37 -3.65 4.07 15.09
C LYS A 37 -3.30 3.57 13.70
N GLY A 38 -2.13 3.91 13.21
CA GLY A 38 -1.68 3.33 11.95
C GLY A 38 -0.22 3.51 11.64
N LEU A 39 0.18 2.89 10.54
CA LEU A 39 1.51 2.97 9.97
C LEU A 39 1.39 3.37 8.50
N CYS A 40 1.90 4.55 8.18
CA CYS A 40 2.09 5.00 6.81
C CYS A 40 3.51 4.64 6.35
N ILE A 41 3.63 4.15 5.12
CA ILE A 41 4.89 3.75 4.52
C ILE A 41 4.98 4.40 3.14
N ASP A 42 6.05 5.12 2.88
CA ASP A 42 6.32 5.71 1.57
C ASP A 42 7.82 5.89 1.34
N ALA A 43 8.26 5.76 0.09
CA ALA A 43 9.64 6.02 -0.30
C ALA A 43 9.96 7.51 -0.39
N VAL A 44 8.93 8.36 -0.57
CA VAL A 44 9.08 9.80 -0.76
C VAL A 44 8.12 10.57 0.13
N LEU A 45 8.67 11.42 1.01
CA LEU A 45 7.88 12.39 1.76
C LEU A 45 7.33 13.47 0.84
N SER A 46 6.03 13.41 0.53
CA SER A 46 5.33 14.43 -0.26
C SER A 46 4.75 15.58 0.61
N SER A 47 4.72 15.40 1.93
CA SER A 47 4.20 16.38 2.90
C SER A 47 4.75 16.12 4.30
N ASP A 48 4.61 17.09 5.21
CA ASP A 48 4.90 16.89 6.63
C ASP A 48 3.72 16.15 7.28
N PHE A 49 3.94 14.97 7.87
CA PHE A 49 2.90 14.12 8.47
C PHE A 49 2.40 14.60 9.84
N ASN A 50 2.61 15.87 10.19
CA ASN A 50 2.27 16.46 11.49
C ASN A 50 0.77 16.57 11.82
N LYS A 51 -0.15 16.40 10.85
CA LYS A 51 -1.61 16.40 11.11
C LYS A 51 -2.15 15.01 11.42
N ARG A 52 -1.32 13.98 11.34
CA ARG A 52 -1.69 12.58 11.61
C ARG A 52 -0.95 12.08 12.84
N SER A 53 -1.58 11.15 13.56
CA SER A 53 -1.00 10.51 14.74
C SER A 53 -0.22 9.23 14.42
N CYS A 54 -0.27 8.78 13.15
CA CYS A 54 0.41 7.56 12.72
C CYS A 54 1.92 7.58 12.81
N LEU A 55 2.48 6.38 12.89
CA LEU A 55 3.88 6.15 12.60
C LEU A 55 4.10 6.32 11.09
N PHE A 56 5.26 6.86 10.71
CA PHE A 56 5.67 6.99 9.33
C PHE A 56 7.02 6.28 9.10
N GLU A 57 7.04 5.29 8.20
CA GLU A 57 8.28 4.68 7.71
C GLU A 57 8.63 5.28 6.35
N HIS A 58 9.73 6.03 6.31
CA HIS A 58 10.28 6.56 5.05
C HIS A 58 11.19 5.52 4.38
N THR A 59 10.59 4.56 3.70
CA THR A 59 11.32 3.49 2.98
C THR A 59 10.53 3.03 1.77
N MET A 60 11.25 2.62 0.73
CA MET A 60 10.67 1.82 -0.35
C MET A 60 10.39 0.41 0.16
N VAL A 61 9.23 -0.14 -0.20
CA VAL A 61 8.90 -1.54 0.05
C VAL A 61 9.25 -2.37 -1.17
N THR A 62 9.90 -3.50 -0.95
CA THR A 62 10.29 -4.47 -1.97
C THR A 62 9.92 -5.88 -1.54
N ARG A 63 9.86 -6.79 -2.52
CA ARG A 63 9.60 -8.22 -2.26
C ARG A 63 10.71 -8.84 -1.41
N THR A 64 11.96 -8.49 -1.69
CA THR A 64 13.14 -9.00 -0.97
C THR A 64 13.79 -7.90 -0.12
N ASN A 65 14.24 -8.27 1.09
CA ASN A 65 14.88 -7.30 1.98
C ASN A 65 16.24 -6.88 1.44
N GLY A 66 16.48 -5.57 1.38
CA GLY A 66 17.74 -5.01 0.90
C GLY A 66 17.91 -5.01 -0.61
N GLU A 67 16.85 -5.30 -1.36
CA GLU A 67 16.80 -5.17 -2.82
C GLU A 67 17.05 -3.72 -3.24
N GLU A 68 17.88 -3.50 -4.27
CA GLU A 68 18.12 -2.18 -4.83
C GLU A 68 17.32 -2.00 -6.11
N CYS A 69 16.45 -0.98 -6.15
CA CYS A 69 15.66 -0.65 -7.33
C CYS A 69 15.91 0.80 -7.75
N ASN A 70 15.81 1.05 -9.04
CA ASN A 70 15.65 2.41 -9.54
C ASN A 70 14.22 2.87 -9.25
N PHE A 71 14.07 4.11 -8.82
CA PHE A 71 12.79 4.73 -8.47
C PHE A 71 12.69 6.08 -9.18
N ILE A 72 11.56 6.33 -9.83
CA ILE A 72 11.27 7.59 -10.51
C ILE A 72 10.58 8.55 -9.53
N LEU A 73 11.22 9.68 -9.23
CA LEU A 73 10.62 10.76 -8.44
C LEU A 73 9.65 11.57 -9.31
N ALA A 74 8.35 11.23 -9.27
CA ALA A 74 7.29 11.85 -10.09
C ALA A 74 6.06 12.31 -9.27
N GLY A 75 6.25 12.65 -8.00
CA GLY A 75 5.13 13.01 -7.11
C GLY A 75 4.26 11.78 -6.83
N GLY A 76 2.93 11.95 -6.86
CA GLY A 76 1.99 10.84 -6.67
C GLY A 76 2.17 9.71 -7.69
N LEU A 77 2.70 10.00 -8.88
CA LEU A 77 2.94 9.02 -9.95
C LEU A 77 4.32 8.35 -9.87
N GLY A 78 5.03 8.54 -8.75
CA GLY A 78 6.37 8.03 -8.52
C GLY A 78 6.35 6.58 -8.05
N GLY A 79 7.36 5.81 -8.43
CA GLY A 79 7.41 4.39 -8.11
C GLY A 79 8.68 3.73 -8.60
N ILE A 80 8.79 2.42 -8.41
CA ILE A 80 9.88 1.62 -8.96
C ILE A 80 9.82 1.69 -10.49
N GLU A 81 10.95 2.06 -11.09
CA GLU A 81 11.08 2.40 -12.51
C GLU A 81 10.53 1.30 -13.44
N GLU A 82 10.80 0.04 -13.11
CA GLU A 82 10.35 -1.12 -13.87
C GLU A 82 8.83 -1.16 -14.04
N TYR A 83 8.07 -0.89 -12.97
CA TYR A 83 6.61 -0.94 -13.00
C TYR A 83 6.00 0.35 -13.52
N VAL A 84 6.57 1.50 -13.18
CA VAL A 84 6.06 2.81 -13.64
C VAL A 84 6.22 2.98 -15.15
N ARG A 85 7.30 2.49 -15.75
CA ARG A 85 7.53 2.62 -17.21
C ARG A 85 6.59 1.79 -18.08
N ILE A 86 5.88 0.84 -17.49
CA ILE A 86 4.93 -0.02 -18.20
C ILE A 86 3.48 0.20 -17.75
N ASN A 87 3.24 1.04 -16.74
CA ASN A 87 1.90 1.38 -16.28
C ASN A 87 1.24 2.43 -17.21
N MET A 88 0.01 2.82 -16.89
CA MET A 88 -0.75 3.79 -17.68
C MET A 88 -0.19 5.21 -17.65
N HIS A 89 0.63 5.54 -16.65
CA HIS A 89 1.26 6.84 -16.45
C HIS A 89 2.64 6.97 -17.12
N LYS A 90 3.10 5.92 -17.82
CA LYS A 90 4.43 5.90 -18.46
C LYS A 90 4.72 7.14 -19.31
N ASP A 91 3.75 7.66 -20.06
CA ASP A 91 3.94 8.81 -20.97
C ASP A 91 3.66 10.16 -20.28
N HIS A 92 3.31 10.17 -19.00
CA HIS A 92 3.04 11.39 -18.25
C HIS A 92 4.33 12.24 -18.13
N PRO A 93 4.28 13.57 -18.35
CA PRO A 93 5.47 14.42 -18.32
C PRO A 93 6.27 14.35 -17.01
N ALA A 94 5.58 14.16 -15.87
CA ALA A 94 6.25 14.01 -14.58
C ALA A 94 7.06 12.71 -14.48
N VAL A 95 6.58 11.61 -15.08
CA VAL A 95 7.29 10.32 -15.13
C VAL A 95 8.46 10.41 -16.10
N GLN A 96 8.23 10.97 -17.29
CA GLN A 96 9.26 11.10 -18.33
C GLN A 96 10.43 12.00 -17.93
N LYS A 97 10.15 13.06 -17.16
CA LYS A 97 11.16 14.02 -16.67
C LYS A 97 11.59 13.75 -15.23
N GLY A 98 11.02 12.75 -14.58
CA GLY A 98 11.26 12.41 -13.18
C GLY A 98 12.71 12.02 -12.97
N LYS A 99 13.30 12.49 -11.86
CA LYS A 99 14.66 12.11 -11.49
C LYS A 99 14.64 10.64 -11.06
N VAL A 100 15.52 9.83 -11.65
CA VAL A 100 15.75 8.45 -11.20
C VAL A 100 16.74 8.45 -10.04
N VAL A 101 16.36 7.81 -8.94
CA VAL A 101 17.20 7.58 -7.76
C VAL A 101 17.23 6.11 -7.42
N LYS A 102 18.32 5.63 -6.85
CA LYS A 102 18.42 4.24 -6.39
C LYS A 102 18.05 4.16 -4.92
N PHE A 103 17.08 3.33 -4.58
CA PHE A 103 16.70 3.01 -3.21
C PHE A 103 17.04 1.57 -2.87
N LYS A 104 17.36 1.34 -1.60
CA LYS A 104 17.41 0.01 -1.01
C LYS A 104 16.11 -0.22 -0.23
N GLY A 105 15.33 -1.21 -0.66
CA GLY A 105 14.02 -1.51 -0.10
C GLY A 105 14.05 -2.42 1.12
N LYS A 106 12.91 -2.49 1.80
CA LYS A 106 12.64 -3.43 2.91
C LYS A 106 11.36 -4.17 2.62
N THR A 107 11.22 -5.36 3.19
CA THR A 107 9.95 -6.08 3.09
C THR A 107 8.92 -5.59 4.10
N ILE A 108 7.64 -5.90 3.84
CA ILE A 108 6.55 -5.64 4.79
C ILE A 108 6.84 -6.26 6.16
N LEU A 109 7.35 -7.50 6.22
CA LEU A 109 7.63 -8.16 7.50
C LEU A 109 8.68 -7.42 8.33
N GLU A 110 9.75 -6.92 7.70
CA GLU A 110 10.80 -6.16 8.39
C GLU A 110 10.25 -4.86 8.97
N ILE A 111 9.43 -4.16 8.18
CA ILE A 111 8.80 -2.91 8.59
C ILE A 111 7.81 -3.15 9.74
N PHE A 112 6.97 -4.18 9.61
CA PHE A 112 5.99 -4.54 10.64
C PHE A 112 6.67 -4.93 11.96
N SER A 113 7.79 -5.67 11.88
CA SER A 113 8.58 -6.05 13.04
C SER A 113 9.22 -4.83 13.73
N LYS A 114 9.79 -3.90 12.95
CA LYS A 114 10.39 -2.66 13.46
C LYS A 114 9.37 -1.81 14.24
N HIS A 115 8.17 -1.65 13.70
CA HIS A 115 7.13 -0.80 14.28
C HIS A 115 6.19 -1.52 15.24
N GLN A 116 6.43 -2.81 15.50
CA GLN A 116 5.57 -3.64 16.35
C GLN A 116 4.10 -3.56 15.94
N VAL A 117 3.84 -3.66 14.63
CA VAL A 117 2.49 -3.62 14.06
C VAL A 117 1.63 -4.70 14.73
N PRO A 118 0.43 -4.36 15.23
CA PRO A 118 -0.43 -5.32 15.90
C PRO A 118 -0.85 -6.44 14.96
N LYS A 119 -1.21 -7.59 15.53
CA LYS A 119 -1.66 -8.75 14.77
C LYS A 119 -2.96 -8.48 14.02
N ASP A 120 -3.87 -7.74 14.62
CA ASP A 120 -5.12 -7.32 14.00
C ASP A 120 -4.91 -6.01 13.23
N ILE A 121 -5.12 -6.07 11.92
CA ILE A 121 -5.06 -4.93 11.01
C ILE A 121 -6.44 -4.79 10.37
N ASP A 122 -7.12 -3.70 10.68
CA ASP A 122 -8.48 -3.48 10.21
C ASP A 122 -8.54 -3.07 8.74
N TYR A 123 -7.53 -2.35 8.28
CA TYR A 123 -7.48 -1.86 6.91
C TYR A 123 -6.04 -1.75 6.42
N PHE A 124 -5.77 -2.27 5.22
CA PHE A 124 -4.49 -2.15 4.55
C PHE A 124 -4.70 -1.60 3.13
N SER A 125 -4.30 -0.35 2.92
CA SER A 125 -4.25 0.29 1.60
C SER A 125 -2.90 0.01 0.95
N ILE A 126 -2.90 -0.40 -0.33
CA ILE A 126 -1.70 -0.55 -1.15
C ILE A 126 -1.93 0.19 -2.48
N ASP A 127 -1.18 1.28 -2.66
CA ASP A 127 -1.24 2.15 -3.83
C ASP A 127 0.19 2.65 -4.12
N ILE A 128 0.94 1.89 -4.93
CA ILE A 128 2.38 2.13 -5.14
C ILE A 128 2.75 2.12 -6.62
N GLU A 129 1.81 2.59 -7.44
CA GLU A 129 2.01 2.95 -8.84
C GLU A 129 2.53 1.78 -9.71
N GLY A 130 2.18 0.53 -9.35
CA GLY A 130 2.39 -0.64 -10.20
C GLY A 130 3.04 -1.86 -9.54
N ALA A 131 3.69 -1.70 -8.38
CA ALA A 131 4.40 -2.79 -7.70
C ALA A 131 3.51 -3.68 -6.80
N GLU A 132 2.19 -3.46 -6.77
CA GLU A 132 1.26 -4.06 -5.81
C GLU A 132 1.30 -5.59 -5.85
N HIS A 133 1.29 -6.16 -7.05
CA HIS A 133 1.37 -7.61 -7.24
C HIS A 133 2.65 -8.20 -6.62
N GLU A 134 3.80 -7.57 -6.86
CA GLU A 134 5.08 -8.05 -6.34
C GLU A 134 5.17 -7.95 -4.82
N ILE A 135 4.57 -6.90 -4.23
CA ILE A 135 4.50 -6.79 -2.77
C ILE A 135 3.58 -7.87 -2.19
N LEU A 136 2.45 -8.17 -2.81
CA LEU A 136 1.57 -9.25 -2.36
C LEU A 136 2.24 -10.63 -2.47
N LEU A 137 3.03 -10.89 -3.51
CA LEU A 137 3.85 -12.10 -3.60
C LEU A 137 4.84 -12.17 -2.43
N GLY A 138 5.55 -11.08 -2.15
CA GLY A 138 6.45 -11.02 -1.00
C GLY A 138 5.75 -11.23 0.33
N MET A 139 4.55 -10.68 0.50
CA MET A 139 3.71 -10.89 1.69
C MET A 139 3.33 -12.37 1.85
N GLU A 140 2.99 -13.06 0.76
CA GLU A 140 2.72 -14.49 0.79
C GLU A 140 3.96 -15.31 1.16
N GLU A 141 5.10 -15.06 0.51
CA GLU A 141 6.37 -15.75 0.78
C GLU A 141 6.84 -15.56 2.22
N GLN A 142 6.54 -14.39 2.80
CA GLN A 142 6.85 -14.06 4.19
C GLN A 142 5.79 -14.52 5.19
N ASN A 143 4.76 -15.21 4.70
CA ASN A 143 3.65 -15.75 5.44
C ASN A 143 2.86 -14.68 6.23
N ILE A 144 2.72 -13.48 5.67
CA ILE A 144 2.03 -12.35 6.31
C ILE A 144 0.55 -12.66 6.50
N PHE A 145 -0.11 -13.30 5.54
CA PHE A 145 -1.54 -13.61 5.59
C PHE A 145 -1.91 -14.58 6.74
N GLU A 146 -0.98 -15.43 7.18
CA GLU A 146 -1.17 -16.26 8.38
C GLU A 146 -0.72 -15.53 9.66
N LYS A 147 0.37 -14.75 9.58
CA LYS A 147 0.94 -14.06 10.74
C LYS A 147 0.10 -12.88 11.22
N TYR A 148 -0.73 -12.30 10.37
CA TYR A 148 -1.54 -11.11 10.64
C TYR A 148 -2.99 -11.33 10.25
N ASN A 149 -3.90 -10.88 11.10
CA ASN A 149 -5.31 -10.84 10.83
C ASN A 149 -5.68 -9.53 10.13
N ILE A 150 -5.53 -9.52 8.80
CA ILE A 150 -5.90 -8.36 7.97
C ILE A 150 -7.36 -8.51 7.55
N ASN A 151 -8.21 -7.54 7.91
CA ASN A 151 -9.66 -7.62 7.66
C ASN A 151 -10.03 -7.15 6.25
N ILE A 152 -9.49 -6.00 5.82
CA ILE A 152 -9.84 -5.37 4.55
C ILE A 152 -8.58 -4.89 3.83
N PHE A 153 -8.50 -5.17 2.53
CA PHE A 153 -7.57 -4.52 1.62
C PHE A 153 -8.28 -3.55 0.68
N SER A 154 -7.61 -2.46 0.33
CA SER A 154 -7.81 -1.76 -0.94
C SER A 154 -6.49 -1.83 -1.71
N ILE A 155 -6.55 -2.22 -2.98
CA ILE A 155 -5.34 -2.38 -3.80
C ILE A 155 -5.55 -1.72 -5.14
N GLU A 156 -4.65 -0.81 -5.48
CA GLU A 156 -4.69 -0.09 -6.74
C GLU A 156 -4.17 -0.95 -7.89
N HIS A 157 -5.04 -1.26 -8.85
CA HIS A 157 -4.71 -2.03 -10.02
C HIS A 157 -4.31 -1.18 -11.24
N ASN A 158 -4.28 0.16 -11.13
CA ASN A 158 -3.82 1.08 -12.19
C ASN A 158 -4.48 0.81 -13.56
N TRP A 159 -5.75 0.38 -13.56
CA TRP A 159 -6.48 -0.02 -14.78
C TRP A 159 -5.79 -1.12 -15.63
N ASN A 160 -4.80 -1.82 -15.07
CA ASN A 160 -4.12 -2.94 -15.70
C ASN A 160 -4.87 -4.25 -15.39
N GLY A 161 -5.57 -4.80 -16.40
CA GLY A 161 -6.38 -6.00 -16.24
C GLY A 161 -5.59 -7.26 -15.89
N GLU A 162 -4.37 -7.41 -16.42
CA GLU A 162 -3.50 -8.55 -16.10
C GLU A 162 -3.03 -8.47 -14.64
N LYS A 163 -2.52 -7.31 -14.21
CA LYS A 163 -2.13 -7.04 -12.82
C LYS A 163 -3.30 -7.28 -11.86
N ARG A 164 -4.50 -6.80 -12.22
CA ARG A 164 -5.74 -6.98 -11.43
C ARG A 164 -6.07 -8.46 -11.21
N ASN A 165 -5.94 -9.30 -12.25
CA ASN A 165 -6.19 -10.74 -12.12
C ASN A 165 -5.15 -11.40 -11.22
N LEU A 166 -3.86 -11.06 -11.38
CA LEU A 166 -2.80 -11.60 -10.54
C LEU A 166 -2.97 -11.21 -9.05
N ILE A 167 -3.36 -9.96 -8.77
CA ILE A 167 -3.71 -9.49 -7.42
C ILE A 167 -4.85 -10.33 -6.83
N ARG A 168 -5.93 -10.52 -7.62
CA ARG A 168 -7.10 -11.30 -7.22
C ARG A 168 -6.72 -12.74 -6.88
N ASP A 169 -5.93 -13.38 -7.73
CA ASP A 169 -5.51 -14.77 -7.53
C ASP A 169 -4.75 -14.96 -6.21
N ILE A 170 -3.83 -14.04 -5.86
CA ILE A 170 -3.11 -14.07 -4.58
C ILE A 170 -4.07 -13.91 -3.41
N LEU A 171 -4.98 -12.93 -3.46
CA LEU A 171 -5.86 -12.66 -2.32
C LEU A 171 -6.90 -13.77 -2.13
N GLU A 172 -7.48 -14.31 -3.21
CA GLU A 172 -8.50 -15.36 -3.10
C GLU A 172 -7.95 -16.66 -2.53
N ARG A 173 -6.72 -17.04 -2.90
CA ARG A 173 -6.02 -18.21 -2.34
C ARG A 173 -5.49 -17.99 -0.92
N ASN A 174 -5.35 -16.74 -0.49
CA ASN A 174 -5.02 -16.36 0.89
C ASN A 174 -6.25 -15.99 1.73
N ASN A 175 -7.41 -16.58 1.41
CA ASN A 175 -8.66 -16.46 2.18
C ASN A 175 -9.28 -15.05 2.21
N PHE A 176 -9.21 -14.32 1.11
CA PHE A 176 -10.00 -13.09 0.92
C PHE A 176 -11.08 -13.29 -0.14
N ASN A 177 -12.19 -12.57 -0.01
CA ASN A 177 -13.24 -12.44 -1.02
C ASN A 177 -13.11 -11.07 -1.70
N TYR A 178 -13.28 -11.04 -3.01
CA TYR A 178 -13.50 -9.78 -3.72
C TYR A 178 -14.80 -9.12 -3.22
N ALA A 179 -14.70 -7.87 -2.78
CA ALA A 179 -15.79 -7.12 -2.15
C ALA A 179 -16.34 -5.98 -3.03
N GLY A 180 -15.71 -5.70 -4.18
CA GLY A 180 -16.12 -4.67 -5.12
C GLY A 180 -14.95 -3.84 -5.62
N SER A 181 -15.24 -2.84 -6.45
CA SER A 181 -14.25 -1.95 -7.04
C SER A 181 -14.72 -0.49 -6.99
N TYR A 182 -13.78 0.44 -6.96
CA TYR A 182 -14.03 1.86 -7.14
C TYR A 182 -12.86 2.46 -7.92
N LEU A 183 -13.14 3.00 -9.11
CA LEU A 183 -12.12 3.52 -10.02
C LEU A 183 -11.01 2.47 -10.29
N GLY A 184 -9.76 2.80 -9.99
CA GLY A 184 -8.60 1.96 -10.19
C GLY A 184 -8.35 0.95 -9.07
N ASP A 185 -9.23 0.86 -8.08
CA ASP A 185 -9.04 0.08 -6.86
C ASP A 185 -10.02 -1.09 -6.76
N ASP A 186 -9.49 -2.24 -6.35
CA ASP A 186 -10.30 -3.38 -5.89
C ASP A 186 -10.24 -3.49 -4.36
N PHE A 187 -11.36 -3.86 -3.75
CA PHE A 187 -11.49 -4.11 -2.33
C PHE A 187 -11.64 -5.60 -2.06
N TYR A 188 -11.00 -6.06 -0.98
CA TYR A 188 -11.06 -7.46 -0.57
C TYR A 188 -11.32 -7.56 0.93
N GLU A 189 -12.12 -8.53 1.33
CA GLU A 189 -12.52 -8.78 2.71
C GLU A 189 -12.11 -10.20 3.13
N LYS A 190 -11.57 -10.35 4.33
CA LYS A 190 -11.19 -11.68 4.86
C LYS A 190 -12.42 -12.61 4.92
N LYS A 191 -12.26 -13.85 4.47
CA LYS A 191 -13.28 -14.91 4.60
C LYS A 191 -13.50 -15.22 6.08
N ILE A 192 -14.78 -15.33 6.46
CA ILE A 192 -15.24 -15.73 7.80
C ILE A 192 -15.27 -17.25 7.89
#